data_AF-A0A662CKK6-F1
#
_entry.id   AF-A0A662CKK6-F1
#
_cell.length_a   1.000
_cell.length_b   1.000
_cell.length_c   1.000
_cell.angle_alpha   90.00
_cell.angle_beta   90.00
_cell.angle_gamma   90.00
#
_symmetry.space_group_name_H-M   'P 1'
#
loop_
_entity.id
_entity.type
_entity.pdbx_description
1 polymer ?
#
loop_
_entity_poly.entity_id
_entity_poly.type
_entity_poly.pdbx_seq_one_letter_code
_entity_poly.pdbx_strand_id
1 'polypeptide(L)'
;MEPITTLLVMDISGSMLYAGKLDAAKAAAKEFVNHLRPTDRIGLLAFHTEIFYVQPITTDRDLIFSAIDSLKGDQDTVMYDALLEATDILSEVKGRKAIVAITDGIDTLSQSTPESVIEQIGPAGLSISTIGLGDPDQDLAEYSAIDEEALVFLADNAGGVYAYAYEEESLSEIYQSYAIAFKSEYQLTYTSPSTLRDGVNRALSVSLADTAQTLNGVDEEPIVYNPGGLVPEVSEPVPLLFFGAIMAGLIMLLTIPSLINLIFKPGEKKTSKAKPTQKKKPKITLKD
;
A
#
# COMPACT_ATOMS: atom_id res chain seq x y z
N MET A 1 -8.10 -22.15 13.95
CA MET A 1 -7.94 -20.80 13.36
C MET A 1 -7.21 -19.95 14.38
N GLU A 2 -6.24 -19.15 13.94
CA GLU A 2 -5.55 -18.23 14.84
C GLU A 2 -6.51 -17.16 15.39
N PRO A 3 -6.30 -16.68 16.63
CA PRO A 3 -7.02 -15.53 17.15
C PRO A 3 -6.78 -14.28 16.32
N ILE A 4 -7.80 -13.43 16.20
CA ILE A 4 -7.62 -12.07 15.68
C ILE A 4 -7.45 -11.11 16.85
N THR A 5 -6.57 -10.11 16.67
CA THR A 5 -6.51 -8.94 17.54
C THR A 5 -7.13 -7.77 16.81
N THR A 6 -8.23 -7.23 17.34
CA THR A 6 -8.93 -6.10 16.75
C THR A 6 -8.70 -4.85 17.61
N LEU A 7 -8.52 -3.70 16.97
CA LEU A 7 -8.57 -2.42 17.65
C LEU A 7 -9.80 -1.66 17.15
N LEU A 8 -10.72 -1.35 18.05
CA LEU A 8 -11.83 -0.45 17.75
C LEU A 8 -11.30 0.98 17.85
N VAL A 9 -11.53 1.79 16.82
CA VAL A 9 -11.13 3.19 16.75
C VAL A 9 -12.41 4.01 16.59
N MET A 10 -12.87 4.62 17.68
CA MET A 10 -14.18 5.27 17.72
C MET A 10 -14.05 6.78 17.76
N ASP A 11 -14.71 7.45 16.81
CA ASP A 11 -14.88 8.89 16.87
C ASP A 11 -15.78 9.26 18.07
N ILE A 12 -15.29 10.19 18.87
CA ILE A 12 -16.00 10.81 19.99
C ILE A 12 -16.00 12.34 19.82
N SER A 13 -15.98 12.83 18.59
CA SER A 13 -16.10 14.24 18.25
C SER A 13 -17.46 14.82 18.66
N GLY A 14 -17.56 16.15 18.63
CA GLY A 14 -18.79 16.88 18.90
C GLY A 14 -19.94 16.53 17.94
N SER A 15 -19.65 16.16 16.69
CA SER A 15 -20.67 15.72 15.72
C SER A 15 -21.35 14.41 16.17
N MET A 16 -20.61 13.52 16.81
CA MET A 16 -21.13 12.26 17.36
C MET A 16 -22.15 12.47 18.51
N LEU A 17 -22.22 13.65 19.11
CA LEU A 17 -23.21 13.96 20.15
C LEU A 17 -24.62 14.25 19.59
N TYR A 18 -24.74 14.53 18.29
CA TYR A 18 -26.03 14.81 17.68
C TYR A 18 -26.78 13.53 17.34
N ALA A 19 -28.11 13.59 17.40
CA ALA A 19 -29.02 12.52 17.00
C ALA A 19 -28.75 11.13 17.63
N GLY A 20 -28.04 11.06 18.77
CA GLY A 20 -27.73 9.79 19.44
C GLY A 20 -26.66 8.95 18.73
N LYS A 21 -25.89 9.53 17.79
CA LYS A 21 -24.87 8.83 17.00
C LYS A 21 -23.83 8.10 17.87
N LEU A 22 -23.31 8.75 18.92
CA LEU A 22 -22.36 8.13 19.84
C LEU A 22 -22.98 6.96 20.60
N ASP A 23 -24.23 7.07 21.02
CA ASP A 23 -24.91 5.98 21.73
C ASP A 23 -25.16 4.79 20.79
N ALA A 24 -25.53 5.04 19.54
CA ALA A 24 -25.62 4.03 18.50
C ALA A 24 -24.28 3.35 18.22
N ALA A 25 -23.21 4.14 18.08
CA ALA A 25 -21.85 3.63 17.90
C ALA A 25 -21.40 2.75 19.07
N LYS A 26 -21.69 3.16 20.31
CA LYS A 26 -21.45 2.36 21.50
C LYS A 26 -22.23 1.05 21.48
N ALA A 27 -23.52 1.08 21.16
CA ALA A 27 -24.37 -0.11 21.10
C ALA A 27 -23.84 -1.11 20.07
N ALA A 28 -23.51 -0.65 18.86
CA ALA A 28 -22.99 -1.49 17.81
C ALA A 28 -21.58 -2.04 18.11
N ALA A 29 -20.71 -1.23 18.72
CA ALA A 29 -19.39 -1.68 19.19
C ALA A 29 -19.51 -2.79 20.24
N LYS A 30 -20.46 -2.69 21.18
CA LYS A 30 -20.73 -3.77 22.14
C LYS A 30 -21.21 -5.03 21.44
N GLU A 31 -22.05 -4.90 20.42
CA GLU A 31 -22.54 -6.05 19.66
C GLU A 31 -21.43 -6.73 18.86
N PHE A 32 -20.48 -5.96 18.31
CA PHE A 32 -19.26 -6.50 17.73
C PHE A 32 -18.47 -7.33 18.75
N VAL A 33 -18.25 -6.80 19.95
CA VAL A 33 -17.53 -7.48 21.05
C VAL A 33 -18.23 -8.79 21.45
N ASN A 34 -19.57 -8.81 21.48
CA ASN A 34 -20.36 -10.03 21.74
C ASN A 34 -20.06 -11.13 20.71
N HIS A 35 -19.91 -10.74 19.44
CA HIS A 35 -19.67 -11.66 18.34
C HIS A 35 -18.23 -12.17 18.24
N LEU A 36 -17.25 -11.57 18.92
CA LEU A 36 -15.89 -12.10 18.95
C LEU A 36 -15.83 -13.52 19.51
N ARG A 37 -14.78 -14.30 19.20
CA ARG A 37 -14.55 -15.60 19.85
C ARG A 37 -13.91 -15.37 21.23
N PRO A 38 -14.00 -16.34 22.17
CA PRO A 38 -13.36 -16.21 23.48
C PRO A 38 -11.83 -16.02 23.44
N THR A 39 -11.19 -16.46 22.36
CA THR A 39 -9.74 -16.34 22.16
C THR A 39 -9.33 -15.04 21.47
N ASP A 40 -10.27 -14.35 20.83
CA ASP A 40 -9.98 -13.12 20.12
C ASP A 40 -9.68 -12.00 21.12
N ARG A 41 -8.78 -11.10 20.72
CA ARG A 41 -8.32 -9.99 21.55
C ARG A 41 -8.89 -8.70 20.98
N ILE A 42 -9.21 -7.77 21.85
CA ILE A 42 -9.75 -6.48 21.45
C ILE A 42 -9.19 -5.35 22.31
N GLY A 43 -8.90 -4.20 21.71
CA GLY A 43 -8.63 -2.95 22.40
C GLY A 43 -9.59 -1.85 21.94
N LEU A 44 -9.60 -0.73 22.65
CA LEU A 44 -10.39 0.45 22.32
C LEU A 44 -9.51 1.69 22.30
N LEU A 45 -9.52 2.35 21.16
CA LEU A 45 -9.07 3.71 20.94
C LEU A 45 -10.29 4.59 20.69
N ALA A 46 -10.27 5.77 21.29
CA ALA A 46 -11.25 6.81 21.01
C ALA A 46 -10.52 8.09 20.65
N PHE A 47 -11.11 8.92 19.80
CA PHE A 47 -10.46 10.14 19.38
C PHE A 47 -11.46 11.28 19.18
N HIS A 48 -10.99 12.49 19.48
CA HIS A 48 -11.55 13.75 19.03
C HIS A 48 -10.36 14.58 18.51
N THR A 49 -10.09 15.77 19.03
CA THR A 49 -8.82 16.52 18.90
C THR A 49 -7.62 15.84 19.57
N GLU A 50 -7.85 14.90 20.49
CA GLU A 50 -6.82 14.09 21.13
C GLU A 50 -7.15 12.61 20.94
N ILE A 51 -6.12 11.75 21.08
CA ILE A 51 -6.23 10.32 20.89
C ILE A 51 -6.11 9.63 22.26
N PHE A 52 -7.06 8.77 22.59
CA PHE A 52 -7.14 8.06 23.87
C PHE A 52 -7.09 6.56 23.65
N TYR A 53 -6.04 5.91 24.16
CA TYR A 53 -6.02 4.45 24.26
C TYR A 53 -6.82 3.98 25.50
N VAL A 54 -8.14 4.06 25.38
CA VAL A 54 -9.10 3.89 26.49
C VAL A 54 -8.98 2.51 27.15
N GLN A 55 -8.83 1.46 26.35
CA GLN A 55 -8.64 0.10 26.86
C GLN A 55 -7.54 -0.64 26.10
N PRO A 56 -6.43 -0.97 26.79
CA PRO A 56 -5.42 -1.85 26.26
C PRO A 56 -5.95 -3.21 25.81
N ILE A 57 -5.35 -3.76 24.75
CA ILE A 57 -5.74 -5.04 24.16
C ILE A 57 -5.89 -6.14 25.22
N THR A 58 -7.08 -6.70 25.31
CA THR A 58 -7.47 -7.70 26.30
C THR A 58 -8.37 -8.77 25.67
N THR A 59 -8.55 -9.89 26.37
CA THR A 59 -9.61 -10.89 26.09
C THR A 59 -10.81 -10.71 27.00
N ASP A 60 -10.72 -9.82 27.98
CA ASP A 60 -11.78 -9.53 28.95
C ASP A 60 -12.81 -8.55 28.35
N ARG A 61 -14.02 -9.06 28.12
CA ARG A 61 -15.10 -8.29 27.48
C ARG A 61 -15.71 -7.26 28.42
N ASP A 62 -15.72 -7.52 29.73
CA ASP A 62 -16.33 -6.62 30.70
C ASP A 62 -15.53 -5.32 30.81
N LEU A 63 -14.20 -5.40 30.69
CA LEU A 63 -13.33 -4.24 30.59
C LEU A 63 -13.65 -3.40 29.35
N ILE A 64 -13.86 -4.05 28.21
CA ILE A 64 -14.18 -3.35 26.95
C ILE A 64 -15.57 -2.72 27.01
N PHE A 65 -16.58 -3.42 27.53
CA PHE A 65 -17.92 -2.86 27.71
C PHE A 65 -17.89 -1.63 28.62
N SER A 66 -17.15 -1.70 29.73
CA SER A 66 -16.98 -0.57 30.64
C SER A 66 -16.25 0.60 29.97
N ALA A 67 -15.25 0.31 29.15
CA ALA A 67 -14.51 1.31 28.38
C ALA A 67 -15.40 2.01 27.35
N ILE A 68 -16.20 1.25 26.58
CA ILE A 68 -17.19 1.79 25.63
C ILE A 68 -18.21 2.67 26.36
N ASP A 69 -18.72 2.23 27.51
CA ASP A 69 -19.67 3.01 28.31
C ASP A 69 -19.09 4.32 28.83
N SER A 70 -17.78 4.35 29.10
CA SER A 70 -17.09 5.52 29.61
C SER A 70 -16.87 6.63 28.57
N LEU A 71 -17.00 6.33 27.27
CA LEU A 71 -16.76 7.30 26.21
C LEU A 71 -17.72 8.49 26.32
N LYS A 72 -17.19 9.69 26.08
CA LYS A 72 -17.95 10.94 26.08
C LYS A 72 -17.49 11.76 24.90
N GLY A 73 -18.45 12.33 24.16
CA GLY A 73 -18.12 13.16 23.01
C GLY A 73 -17.56 14.52 23.43
N ASP A 74 -16.61 15.04 22.66
CA ASP A 74 -16.01 16.37 22.83
C ASP A 74 -15.37 16.88 21.52
N GLN A 75 -15.27 18.21 21.36
CA GLN A 75 -14.44 18.93 20.36
C GLN A 75 -14.42 18.40 18.89
N ASP A 76 -13.34 18.69 18.14
CA ASP A 76 -13.14 18.39 16.70
C ASP A 76 -12.56 16.97 16.48
N THR A 77 -12.14 16.62 15.25
CA THR A 77 -11.82 15.24 14.83
C THR A 77 -10.38 15.11 14.25
N VAL A 78 -9.55 14.18 14.78
CA VAL A 78 -8.22 13.78 14.24
C VAL A 78 -8.15 12.28 13.91
N MET A 79 -8.92 11.85 12.90
CA MET A 79 -9.04 10.44 12.53
C MET A 79 -7.74 9.83 12.00
N TYR A 80 -7.03 10.50 11.09
CA TYR A 80 -5.84 9.91 10.48
C TYR A 80 -4.73 9.69 11.51
N ASP A 81 -4.53 10.65 12.41
CA ASP A 81 -3.56 10.50 13.50
C ASP A 81 -3.96 9.36 14.45
N ALA A 82 -5.26 9.17 14.73
CA ALA A 82 -5.75 8.04 15.52
C ALA A 82 -5.51 6.68 14.84
N LEU A 83 -5.65 6.62 13.51
CA LEU A 83 -5.33 5.42 12.73
C LEU A 83 -3.84 5.10 12.73
N LEU A 84 -2.96 6.10 12.63
CA LEU A 84 -1.52 5.90 12.75
C LEU A 84 -1.14 5.31 14.12
N GLU A 85 -1.66 5.89 15.21
CA GLU A 85 -1.46 5.35 16.57
C GLU A 85 -1.98 3.91 16.68
N ALA A 86 -3.14 3.62 16.09
CA ALA A 86 -3.70 2.27 16.05
C ALA A 86 -2.79 1.28 15.31
N THR A 87 -2.23 1.68 14.17
CA THR A 87 -1.29 0.84 13.41
C THR A 87 0.00 0.60 14.20
N ASP A 88 0.49 1.59 14.96
CA ASP A 88 1.69 1.48 15.79
C ASP A 88 1.47 0.51 16.96
N ILE A 89 0.36 0.64 17.69
CA ILE A 89 -0.02 -0.29 18.77
C ILE A 89 -0.10 -1.74 18.26
N LEU A 90 -0.65 -1.93 17.05
CA LEU A 90 -0.78 -3.25 16.44
C LEU A 90 0.53 -3.75 15.80
N SER A 91 1.56 -2.91 15.64
CA SER A 91 2.83 -3.32 15.03
C SER A 91 3.55 -4.40 15.85
N GLU A 92 3.47 -4.33 17.18
CA GLU A 92 4.08 -5.28 18.11
C GLU A 92 3.27 -6.57 18.30
N VAL A 93 2.01 -6.57 17.86
CA VAL A 93 1.12 -7.71 17.98
C VAL A 93 1.42 -8.73 16.89
N LYS A 94 1.47 -10.01 17.29
CA LYS A 94 1.63 -11.15 16.38
C LYS A 94 0.28 -11.76 16.00
N GLY A 95 0.22 -12.37 14.82
CA GLY A 95 -0.97 -13.02 14.29
C GLY A 95 -1.84 -12.08 13.48
N ARG A 96 -3.12 -12.45 13.31
CA ARG A 96 -4.10 -11.68 12.56
C ARG A 96 -4.49 -10.40 13.29
N LYS A 97 -4.52 -9.28 12.56
CA LYS A 97 -4.75 -7.95 13.11
C LYS A 97 -5.71 -7.17 12.23
N ALA A 98 -6.65 -6.48 12.86
CA ALA A 98 -7.59 -5.61 12.17
C ALA A 98 -7.87 -4.35 12.98
N ILE A 99 -8.11 -3.25 12.28
CA ILE A 99 -8.66 -2.01 12.81
C ILE A 99 -10.09 -1.91 12.31
N VAL A 100 -11.03 -1.58 13.20
CA VAL A 100 -12.38 -1.18 12.82
C VAL A 100 -12.58 0.24 13.29
N ALA A 101 -12.62 1.17 12.34
CA ALA A 101 -12.78 2.59 12.59
C ALA A 101 -14.22 3.02 12.31
N ILE A 102 -14.77 3.88 13.17
CA ILE A 102 -16.08 4.50 12.96
C ILE A 102 -15.96 6.02 13.13
N THR A 103 -16.55 6.75 12.19
CA THR A 103 -16.58 8.22 12.18
C THR A 103 -17.88 8.73 11.54
N ASP A 104 -18.35 9.89 11.97
CA ASP A 104 -19.52 10.56 11.38
C ASP A 104 -19.18 11.84 10.63
N GLY A 105 -17.89 12.15 10.49
CA GLY A 105 -17.43 13.44 9.98
C GLY A 105 -16.13 13.37 9.19
N ILE A 106 -15.83 14.51 8.56
CA ILE A 106 -14.60 14.77 7.84
C ILE A 106 -13.47 15.03 8.84
N ASP A 107 -12.28 14.50 8.56
CA ASP A 107 -11.08 14.85 9.31
C ASP A 107 -10.77 16.35 9.16
N THR A 108 -10.70 17.09 10.27
CA THR A 108 -10.54 18.55 10.23
C THR A 108 -9.19 19.04 10.70
N LEU A 109 -8.48 18.24 11.52
CA LEU A 109 -7.29 18.70 12.24
C LEU A 109 -6.08 17.76 12.12
N SER A 110 -6.21 16.58 11.50
CA SER A 110 -5.07 15.68 11.40
C SER A 110 -3.93 16.34 10.64
N GLN A 111 -2.71 16.10 11.11
CA GLN A 111 -1.50 16.49 10.37
C GLN A 111 -1.11 15.45 9.32
N SER A 112 -1.71 14.27 9.43
CA SER A 112 -1.49 13.10 8.59
C SER A 112 -2.56 12.96 7.50
N THR A 113 -2.29 12.12 6.50
CA THR A 113 -3.18 11.86 5.36
C THR A 113 -3.59 10.38 5.27
N PRO A 114 -4.65 10.01 4.53
CA PRO A 114 -4.99 8.61 4.29
C PRO A 114 -3.83 7.78 3.75
N GLU A 115 -3.02 8.35 2.83
CA GLU A 115 -1.86 7.67 2.25
C GLU A 115 -0.81 7.37 3.31
N SER A 116 -0.58 8.28 4.26
CA SER A 116 0.38 8.06 5.35
C SER A 116 -0.02 6.88 6.24
N VAL A 117 -1.33 6.67 6.44
CA VAL A 117 -1.86 5.50 7.18
C VAL A 117 -1.55 4.21 6.43
N ILE A 118 -1.79 4.18 5.12
CA ILE A 118 -1.49 3.03 4.27
C ILE A 118 0.01 2.74 4.23
N GLU A 119 0.85 3.76 4.11
CA GLU A 119 2.31 3.62 4.11
C GLU A 119 2.86 3.06 5.43
N GLN A 120 2.20 3.34 6.56
CA GLN A 120 2.60 2.79 7.86
C GLN A 120 2.25 1.30 8.03
N ILE A 121 1.36 0.74 7.20
CA ILE A 121 1.03 -0.69 7.23
C ILE A 121 2.28 -1.50 6.84
N GLY A 122 3.01 -1.95 7.86
CA GLY A 122 4.24 -2.71 7.69
C GLY A 122 4.00 -4.10 7.11
N PRO A 123 5.08 -4.84 6.80
CA PRO A 123 5.01 -6.17 6.16
C PRO A 123 4.33 -7.25 7.01
N ALA A 124 4.12 -7.00 8.31
CA ALA A 124 3.32 -7.88 9.16
C ALA A 124 1.82 -7.83 8.80
N GLY A 125 1.38 -6.79 8.10
CA GLY A 125 0.02 -6.56 7.65
C GLY A 125 -0.97 -6.29 8.77
N LEU A 126 -2.02 -5.55 8.44
CA LEU A 126 -3.28 -5.48 9.17
C LEU A 126 -4.35 -5.03 8.17
N SER A 127 -5.61 -5.35 8.43
CA SER A 127 -6.73 -4.77 7.69
C SER A 127 -7.31 -3.56 8.42
N ILE A 128 -7.78 -2.56 7.67
CA ILE A 128 -8.53 -1.43 8.21
C ILE A 128 -9.91 -1.48 7.58
N SER A 129 -10.96 -1.66 8.39
CA SER A 129 -12.34 -1.51 7.95
C SER A 129 -12.92 -0.24 8.54
N THR A 130 -13.66 0.52 7.74
CA THR A 130 -14.15 1.85 8.09
C THR A 130 -15.66 1.89 8.00
N ILE A 131 -16.30 2.55 8.97
CA ILE A 131 -17.74 2.72 9.02
C ILE A 131 -18.06 4.22 9.09
N GLY A 132 -18.76 4.73 8.07
CA GLY A 132 -19.30 6.09 8.06
C GLY A 132 -20.67 6.14 8.73
N LEU A 133 -20.90 7.08 9.64
CA LEU A 133 -22.19 7.26 10.32
C LEU A 133 -22.88 8.55 9.86
N GLY A 134 -23.86 8.44 8.97
CA GLY A 134 -24.46 9.58 8.28
C GLY A 134 -24.93 9.21 6.88
N ASP A 135 -25.32 10.24 6.12
CA ASP A 135 -25.89 10.09 4.78
C ASP A 135 -24.85 10.53 3.73
N PRO A 136 -24.29 9.61 2.93
CA PRO A 136 -23.29 9.95 1.91
C PRO A 136 -23.87 10.74 0.73
N ASP A 137 -25.19 10.73 0.53
CA ASP A 137 -25.87 11.44 -0.56
C ASP A 137 -26.27 12.88 -0.18
N GLN A 138 -25.99 13.34 1.05
CA GLN A 138 -26.21 14.74 1.47
C GLN A 138 -25.01 15.63 1.09
N ASP A 139 -25.31 16.88 0.73
CA ASP A 139 -24.31 17.86 0.31
C ASP A 139 -23.26 18.09 1.42
N LEU A 140 -21.96 18.10 1.06
CA LEU A 140 -20.82 18.22 2.00
C LEU A 140 -20.79 19.54 2.81
N ALA A 141 -21.75 20.44 2.56
CA ALA A 141 -21.92 21.73 3.22
C ALA A 141 -22.80 21.66 4.49
N GLU A 142 -23.41 20.51 4.80
CA GLU A 142 -24.14 20.26 6.04
C GLU A 142 -23.29 19.44 7.02
N TYR A 143 -23.55 19.59 8.34
CA TYR A 143 -22.86 18.90 9.46
C TYR A 143 -23.00 17.35 9.45
N SER A 144 -23.41 16.77 8.32
CA SER A 144 -23.67 15.35 8.11
C SER A 144 -22.77 14.73 7.03
N ALA A 145 -21.83 15.50 6.49
CA ALA A 145 -20.89 15.11 5.46
C ALA A 145 -19.87 14.08 5.98
N ILE A 146 -19.81 12.92 5.36
CA ILE A 146 -18.76 11.91 5.59
C ILE A 146 -17.70 12.07 4.49
N ASP A 147 -16.42 11.97 4.84
CA ASP A 147 -15.34 11.83 3.85
C ASP A 147 -15.31 10.40 3.30
N GLU A 148 -16.36 10.01 2.58
CA GLU A 148 -16.54 8.65 2.06
C GLU A 148 -15.38 8.25 1.15
N GLU A 149 -14.87 9.17 0.33
CA GLU A 149 -13.72 8.90 -0.55
C GLU A 149 -12.50 8.45 0.26
N ALA A 150 -12.16 9.15 1.34
CA ALA A 150 -11.05 8.75 2.20
C ALA A 150 -11.30 7.44 2.95
N LEU A 151 -12.52 7.20 3.43
CA LEU A 151 -12.85 5.95 4.13
C LEU A 151 -12.77 4.74 3.19
N VAL A 152 -13.33 4.85 1.98
CA VAL A 152 -13.23 3.83 0.94
C VAL A 152 -11.76 3.61 0.58
N PHE A 153 -11.00 4.67 0.35
CA PHE A 153 -9.57 4.57 0.06
C PHE A 153 -8.81 3.78 1.15
N LEU A 154 -9.04 4.11 2.43
CA LEU A 154 -8.40 3.43 3.55
C LEU A 154 -8.77 1.94 3.59
N ALA A 155 -10.06 1.63 3.44
CA ALA A 155 -10.54 0.25 3.47
C ALA A 155 -9.95 -0.59 2.33
N ASP A 156 -10.03 -0.09 1.10
CA ASP A 156 -9.59 -0.81 -0.10
C ASP A 156 -8.08 -1.04 -0.10
N ASN A 157 -7.29 -0.02 0.27
CA ASN A 157 -5.83 -0.12 0.26
C ASN A 157 -5.26 -0.86 1.47
N ALA A 158 -6.01 -0.97 2.57
CA ALA A 158 -5.63 -1.80 3.71
C ALA A 158 -6.16 -3.24 3.64
N GLY A 159 -6.97 -3.58 2.63
CA GLY A 159 -7.59 -4.91 2.50
C GLY A 159 -8.70 -5.18 3.53
N GLY A 160 -9.36 -4.13 4.02
CA GLY A 160 -10.59 -4.22 4.78
C GLY A 160 -11.82 -3.95 3.93
N VAL A 161 -12.89 -3.46 4.58
CA VAL A 161 -14.16 -3.15 3.93
C VAL A 161 -14.69 -1.82 4.44
N TYR A 162 -15.34 -1.08 3.54
CA TYR A 162 -16.10 0.12 3.87
C TYR A 162 -17.59 -0.21 3.99
N ALA A 163 -18.27 0.47 4.92
CA ALA A 163 -19.73 0.49 5.01
C ALA A 163 -20.17 1.83 5.60
N TYR A 164 -21.46 2.13 5.46
CA TYR A 164 -22.05 3.32 6.09
C TYR A 164 -23.42 2.98 6.69
N ALA A 165 -23.82 3.74 7.70
CA ALA A 165 -25.11 3.61 8.37
C ALA A 165 -25.78 4.97 8.54
N TYR A 166 -27.08 5.04 8.24
CA TYR A 166 -27.91 6.21 8.54
C TYR A 166 -28.40 6.22 10.00
N GLU A 167 -28.70 5.03 10.52
CA GLU A 167 -29.38 4.81 11.79
C GLU A 167 -28.72 3.68 12.60
N GLU A 168 -29.03 3.62 13.90
CA GLU A 168 -28.46 2.66 14.86
C GLU A 168 -28.65 1.18 14.45
N GLU A 169 -29.81 0.85 13.88
CA GLU A 169 -30.15 -0.51 13.47
C GLU A 169 -29.21 -1.00 12.35
N SER A 170 -29.03 -0.17 11.32
CA SER A 170 -28.10 -0.46 10.22
C SER A 170 -26.66 -0.60 10.71
N LEU A 171 -26.27 0.21 11.70
CA LEU A 171 -24.92 0.15 12.26
C LEU A 171 -24.64 -1.19 12.96
N SER A 172 -25.62 -1.68 13.73
CA SER A 172 -25.51 -2.96 14.42
C SER A 172 -25.35 -4.14 13.44
N GLU A 173 -26.08 -4.13 12.33
CA GLU A 173 -25.97 -5.14 11.27
C GLU A 173 -24.59 -5.13 10.60
N ILE A 174 -24.05 -3.94 10.32
CA ILE A 174 -22.71 -3.79 9.73
C ILE A 174 -21.65 -4.39 10.65
N TYR A 175 -21.66 -4.03 11.93
CA TYR A 175 -20.70 -4.57 12.90
C TYR A 175 -20.83 -6.09 13.05
N GLN A 176 -22.05 -6.62 13.05
CA GLN A 176 -22.26 -8.06 13.04
C GLN A 176 -21.65 -8.70 11.78
N SER A 177 -21.87 -8.11 10.61
CA SER A 177 -21.33 -8.60 9.34
C SER A 177 -19.79 -8.62 9.36
N TYR A 178 -19.15 -7.59 9.92
CA TYR A 178 -17.69 -7.50 10.06
C TYR A 178 -17.16 -8.56 11.03
N ALA A 179 -17.82 -8.75 12.17
CA ALA A 179 -17.45 -9.79 13.13
C ALA A 179 -17.56 -11.20 12.52
N ILE A 180 -18.54 -11.43 11.63
CA ILE A 180 -18.68 -12.70 10.89
C ILE A 180 -17.61 -12.81 9.79
N ALA A 181 -17.33 -11.74 9.06
CA ALA A 181 -16.31 -11.69 8.02
C ALA A 181 -14.91 -12.00 8.60
N PHE A 182 -14.56 -11.39 9.74
CA PHE A 182 -13.27 -11.65 10.40
C PHE A 182 -13.12 -13.10 10.89
N LYS A 183 -14.20 -13.80 11.22
CA LYS A 183 -14.14 -15.24 11.52
C LYS A 183 -13.80 -16.08 10.30
N SER A 184 -14.08 -15.56 9.10
CA SER A 184 -14.00 -16.27 7.82
C SER A 184 -12.81 -15.83 6.97
N GLU A 185 -12.07 -14.81 7.40
CA GLU A 185 -10.89 -14.28 6.72
C GLU A 185 -9.65 -15.20 6.90
N TYR A 186 -8.92 -15.38 5.80
CA TYR A 186 -7.71 -16.17 5.73
C TYR A 186 -6.50 -15.27 5.47
N GLN A 187 -5.46 -15.39 6.30
CA GLN A 187 -4.17 -14.75 6.05
C GLN A 187 -3.27 -15.70 5.26
N LEU A 188 -2.82 -15.27 4.09
CA LEU A 188 -1.88 -16.00 3.24
C LEU A 188 -0.54 -15.27 3.22
N THR A 189 0.52 -15.91 3.68
CA THR A 189 1.88 -15.36 3.58
C THR A 189 2.63 -16.04 2.44
N TYR A 190 3.01 -15.26 1.43
CA TYR A 190 3.89 -15.73 0.35
C TYR A 190 5.29 -15.13 0.53
N THR A 191 6.28 -15.98 0.75
CA THR A 191 7.70 -15.58 0.70
C THR A 191 8.26 -15.92 -0.66
N SER A 192 8.68 -14.91 -1.42
CA SER A 192 9.26 -15.15 -2.74
C SER A 192 10.56 -15.97 -2.63
N PRO A 193 10.73 -17.05 -3.42
CA PRO A 193 11.97 -17.83 -3.43
C PRO A 193 13.14 -17.08 -4.07
N SER A 194 12.87 -16.03 -4.84
CA SER A 194 13.90 -15.17 -5.42
C SER A 194 14.23 -14.02 -4.46
N THR A 195 15.47 -13.97 -3.99
CA THR A 195 16.00 -12.90 -3.13
C THR A 195 16.41 -11.65 -3.93
N LEU A 196 16.31 -11.69 -5.26
CA LEU A 196 16.71 -10.57 -6.13
C LEU A 196 15.66 -9.45 -6.04
N ARG A 197 16.10 -8.27 -5.61
CA ARG A 197 15.34 -7.02 -5.59
C ARG A 197 15.65 -6.22 -6.86
N ASP A 198 14.96 -6.58 -7.93
CA ASP A 198 15.15 -6.05 -9.29
C ASP A 198 14.17 -4.93 -9.66
N GLY A 199 13.25 -4.56 -8.75
CA GLY A 199 12.20 -3.56 -8.99
C GLY A 199 11.11 -4.04 -9.94
N VAL A 200 11.13 -5.30 -10.36
CA VAL A 200 10.16 -5.83 -11.33
C VAL A 200 8.90 -6.27 -10.59
N ASN A 201 7.78 -5.66 -10.94
CA ASN A 201 6.45 -6.04 -10.49
C ASN A 201 6.15 -7.52 -10.78
N ARG A 202 5.66 -8.25 -9.79
CA ARG A 202 5.31 -9.67 -9.88
C ARG A 202 3.82 -9.85 -9.63
N ALA A 203 3.15 -10.59 -10.51
CA ALA A 203 1.75 -10.95 -10.33
C ALA A 203 1.61 -12.13 -9.36
N LEU A 204 0.70 -12.01 -8.41
CA LEU A 204 0.25 -13.06 -7.51
C LEU A 204 -1.23 -13.36 -7.80
N SER A 205 -1.58 -14.64 -7.89
CA SER A 205 -2.97 -15.08 -8.00
C SER A 205 -3.29 -16.10 -6.92
N VAL A 206 -4.49 -15.99 -6.36
CA VAL A 206 -5.01 -16.89 -5.33
C VAL A 206 -6.29 -17.52 -5.88
N SER A 207 -6.42 -18.84 -5.80
CA SER A 207 -7.61 -19.56 -6.23
C SER A 207 -8.09 -20.54 -5.17
N LEU A 208 -9.42 -20.66 -5.04
CA LEU A 208 -10.03 -21.67 -4.19
C LEU A 208 -10.15 -22.97 -4.98
N ALA A 209 -9.56 -24.06 -4.47
CA ALA A 209 -9.41 -25.32 -5.20
C ALA A 209 -10.74 -25.94 -5.69
N ASP A 210 -11.86 -25.66 -5.02
CA ASP A 210 -13.17 -26.28 -5.29
C ASP A 210 -14.16 -25.35 -6.02
N THR A 211 -13.76 -24.11 -6.32
CA THR A 211 -14.56 -23.18 -7.12
C THR A 211 -13.74 -22.82 -8.34
N ALA A 212 -14.28 -23.00 -9.54
CA ALA A 212 -13.66 -22.54 -10.79
C ALA A 212 -13.55 -21.00 -10.88
N GLN A 213 -13.72 -20.28 -9.76
CA GLN A 213 -13.45 -18.87 -9.60
C GLN A 213 -12.05 -18.71 -9.00
N THR A 214 -11.14 -18.22 -9.82
CA THR A 214 -9.94 -17.55 -9.35
C THR A 214 -10.41 -16.33 -8.55
N LEU A 215 -9.98 -16.19 -7.29
CA LEU A 215 -10.09 -14.91 -6.59
C LEU A 215 -8.98 -14.02 -7.16
N ASN A 216 -9.25 -13.46 -8.33
CA ASN A 216 -8.53 -12.28 -8.76
C ASN A 216 -8.86 -11.17 -7.76
N GLY A 217 -7.94 -10.22 -7.54
CA GLY A 217 -8.26 -9.04 -6.75
C GLY A 217 -9.57 -8.44 -7.26
N VAL A 218 -10.32 -7.79 -6.37
CA VAL A 218 -11.52 -7.02 -6.72
C VAL A 218 -11.26 -6.33 -8.07
N ASP A 219 -12.06 -6.71 -9.08
CA ASP A 219 -11.90 -6.40 -10.50
C ASP A 219 -10.65 -6.94 -11.23
N GLU A 220 -10.69 -8.21 -11.69
CA GLU A 220 -9.88 -8.85 -12.77
C GLU A 220 -8.36 -8.59 -12.88
N GLU A 221 -7.77 -7.77 -12.03
CA GLU A 221 -6.39 -7.32 -12.06
C GLU A 221 -5.57 -8.20 -11.11
N PRO A 222 -4.42 -8.74 -11.58
CA PRO A 222 -3.55 -9.53 -10.73
C PRO A 222 -3.03 -8.67 -9.56
N ILE A 223 -2.98 -9.24 -8.36
CA ILE A 223 -2.32 -8.58 -7.22
C ILE A 223 -0.85 -8.40 -7.59
N VAL A 224 -0.40 -7.15 -7.66
CA VAL A 224 0.98 -6.81 -8.03
C VAL A 224 1.82 -6.60 -6.77
N TYR A 225 2.90 -7.36 -6.65
CA TYR A 225 3.92 -7.18 -5.62
C TYR A 225 5.23 -6.69 -6.25
N ASN A 226 5.75 -5.55 -5.78
CA ASN A 226 7.08 -5.08 -6.17
C ASN A 226 8.09 -5.46 -5.07
N PRO A 227 9.11 -6.29 -5.38
CA PRO A 227 10.17 -6.62 -4.42
C PRO A 227 11.12 -5.46 -4.09
N GLY A 228 10.94 -4.29 -4.73
CA GLY A 228 11.83 -3.14 -4.68
C GLY A 228 13.13 -3.36 -5.45
N GLY A 229 13.96 -2.33 -5.58
CA GLY A 229 15.26 -2.40 -6.24
C GLY A 229 15.85 -1.01 -6.49
N LEU A 230 17.18 -0.90 -6.57
CA LEU A 230 17.85 0.32 -6.99
C LEU A 230 17.85 0.39 -8.52
N VAL A 231 16.69 0.63 -9.13
CA VAL A 231 16.65 1.07 -10.54
C VAL A 231 16.43 2.58 -10.49
N PRO A 232 17.30 3.42 -11.07
CA PRO A 232 16.97 4.83 -11.20
C PRO A 232 15.73 4.91 -12.08
N GLU A 233 14.60 5.23 -11.47
CA GLU A 233 13.40 5.63 -12.19
C GLU A 233 13.76 6.93 -12.90
N VAL A 234 14.11 6.84 -14.18
CA VAL A 234 14.24 8.01 -15.02
C VAL A 234 12.81 8.40 -15.34
N SER A 235 12.30 9.40 -14.62
CA SER A 235 10.89 9.84 -14.62
C SER A 235 10.37 10.26 -16.00
N GLU A 236 11.24 10.35 -17.00
CA GLU A 236 10.87 10.68 -18.37
C GLU A 236 11.53 9.70 -19.36
N PRO A 237 10.77 9.11 -20.30
CA PRO A 237 11.36 8.35 -21.39
C PRO A 237 12.25 9.29 -22.21
N VAL A 238 13.55 8.99 -22.28
CA VAL A 238 14.50 9.75 -23.10
C VAL A 238 13.96 9.79 -24.53
N PRO A 239 13.70 10.97 -25.12
CA PRO A 239 13.18 11.05 -26.47
C PRO A 239 14.11 10.31 -27.44
N LEU A 240 13.57 9.47 -28.33
CA LEU A 240 14.34 8.71 -29.32
C LEU A 240 15.31 9.62 -30.12
N LEU A 241 14.92 10.88 -30.31
CA LEU A 241 15.76 11.91 -30.94
C LEU A 241 17.05 12.20 -30.16
N PHE A 242 16.99 12.22 -28.83
CA PHE A 242 18.15 12.46 -27.98
C PHE A 242 19.14 11.29 -28.05
N PHE A 243 18.63 10.06 -28.02
CA PHE A 243 19.42 8.85 -28.27
C PHE A 243 20.05 8.86 -29.67
N GLY A 244 19.27 9.24 -30.68
CA GLY A 244 19.75 9.39 -32.06
C GLY A 244 20.85 10.44 -32.20
N ALA A 245 20.74 11.58 -31.50
CA ALA A 245 21.75 12.63 -31.52
C ALA A 245 23.09 12.19 -30.91
N ILE A 246 23.04 11.45 -29.78
CA ILE A 246 24.24 10.89 -29.15
C ILE A 246 24.92 9.87 -30.08
N MET A 247 24.14 8.97 -30.69
CA MET A 247 24.64 8.01 -31.67
C MET A 247 25.27 8.67 -32.89
N ALA A 248 24.65 9.71 -33.44
CA ALA A 248 25.19 10.48 -34.55
C ALA A 248 26.51 11.17 -34.17
N GLY A 249 26.59 11.75 -32.96
CA GLY A 249 27.82 12.36 -32.44
C GLY A 249 28.97 11.37 -32.30
N LEU A 250 28.70 10.16 -31.80
CA LEU A 250 29.70 9.09 -31.70
C LEU A 250 30.20 8.62 -33.07
N ILE A 251 29.29 8.43 -34.04
CA ILE A 251 29.64 8.06 -35.41
C ILE A 251 30.48 9.17 -36.08
N MET A 252 30.14 10.43 -35.84
CA MET A 252 30.92 11.57 -36.33
C MET A 252 32.32 11.57 -35.74
N LEU A 253 32.47 11.37 -34.42
CA LEU A 253 33.77 11.29 -33.76
C LEU A 253 34.64 10.14 -34.32
N LEU A 254 34.01 9.01 -34.66
CA LEU A 254 34.70 7.86 -35.24
C LEU A 254 35.18 8.11 -36.69
N THR A 255 34.44 8.91 -37.46
CA THR A 255 34.71 9.13 -38.89
C THR A 255 35.61 10.33 -39.20
N ILE A 256 35.67 11.32 -38.30
CA ILE A 256 36.52 12.53 -38.43
C ILE A 256 38.00 12.19 -38.73
N PRO A 257 38.68 11.26 -38.01
CA PRO A 257 40.09 10.95 -38.28
C PRO A 257 40.32 10.39 -39.69
N SER A 258 39.39 9.56 -40.17
CA SER A 258 39.47 8.99 -41.52
C SER A 258 39.26 10.05 -42.60
N LEU A 259 38.38 11.04 -42.35
CA LEU A 259 38.14 12.16 -43.25
C LEU A 259 39.33 13.12 -43.31
N ILE A 260 39.95 13.42 -42.15
CA ILE A 260 41.18 14.22 -42.07
C ILE A 260 42.31 13.55 -42.85
N ASN A 261 42.48 12.22 -42.72
CA ASN A 261 43.51 11.49 -43.45
C ASN A 261 43.27 11.46 -44.97
N LEU A 262 42.00 11.56 -45.40
CA LEU A 262 41.65 11.66 -46.81
C LEU A 262 41.94 13.05 -47.40
N ILE A 263 41.74 14.12 -46.62
CA ILE A 263 41.91 15.51 -47.05
C ILE A 263 43.39 15.94 -46.97
N PHE A 264 44.14 15.47 -45.98
CA PHE A 264 45.53 15.90 -45.72
C PHE A 264 46.59 14.90 -46.19
N LYS A 265 46.33 14.07 -47.21
CA LYS A 265 47.36 13.21 -47.81
C LYS A 265 48.52 14.06 -48.35
N PRO A 266 49.73 14.01 -47.77
CA PRO A 266 50.90 14.67 -48.34
C PRO A 266 51.31 13.89 -49.59
N GLY A 267 51.48 14.59 -50.71
CA GLY A 267 51.82 13.98 -52.00
C GLY A 267 53.18 13.27 -51.99
N GLU A 268 53.17 11.94 -52.07
CA GLU A 268 54.38 11.16 -52.35
C GLU A 268 54.81 11.33 -53.82
N LYS A 269 56.01 11.91 -53.97
CA LYS A 269 56.69 12.12 -55.25
C LYS A 269 57.06 10.76 -55.89
N LYS A 270 56.77 10.65 -57.19
CA LYS A 270 57.20 9.53 -58.05
C LYS A 270 58.73 9.38 -58.02
N THR A 271 59.23 8.25 -57.54
CA THR A 271 60.59 7.77 -57.85
C THR A 271 60.56 6.59 -58.79
N SER A 272 61.40 6.73 -59.82
CA SER A 272 61.69 5.88 -60.97
C SER A 272 61.78 4.37 -60.71
N LYS A 273 61.30 3.59 -61.69
CA LYS A 273 61.40 2.13 -61.79
C LYS A 273 62.85 1.68 -61.99
N ALA A 274 63.31 0.72 -61.20
CA ALA A 274 64.39 -0.19 -61.57
C ALA A 274 63.82 -1.62 -61.76
N LYS A 275 64.15 -2.25 -62.89
CA LYS A 275 63.80 -3.64 -63.28
C LYS A 275 64.75 -4.65 -62.58
N PRO A 276 64.45 -5.97 -62.59
CA PRO A 276 64.63 -6.85 -61.44
C PRO A 276 65.85 -7.76 -61.53
N THR A 277 66.38 -8.17 -60.37
CA THR A 277 67.36 -9.26 -60.25
C THR A 277 66.79 -10.40 -59.40
N GLN A 278 66.60 -11.56 -60.03
CA GLN A 278 66.40 -12.84 -59.38
C GLN A 278 67.63 -13.20 -58.52
N LYS A 279 67.43 -13.80 -57.33
CA LYS A 279 68.09 -15.06 -56.94
C LYS A 279 67.62 -15.61 -55.58
N LYS A 280 67.17 -16.88 -55.66
CA LYS A 280 67.41 -18.05 -54.79
C LYS A 280 67.00 -18.01 -53.31
N LYS A 281 66.04 -18.89 -52.98
CA LYS A 281 65.71 -19.39 -51.63
C LYS A 281 66.86 -20.25 -51.05
N PRO A 282 67.22 -20.09 -49.77
CA PRO A 282 67.91 -21.12 -49.01
C PRO A 282 66.92 -22.08 -48.33
N LYS A 283 67.26 -23.37 -48.33
CA LYS A 283 66.57 -24.52 -47.74
C LYS A 283 67.54 -25.17 -46.75
N ILE A 284 67.21 -25.22 -45.46
CA ILE A 284 67.94 -25.97 -44.41
C ILE A 284 66.88 -26.40 -43.37
N THR A 285 66.33 -27.62 -43.40
CA THR A 285 66.78 -28.93 -42.88
C THR A 285 67.01 -28.97 -41.35
N LEU A 286 66.06 -29.58 -40.63
CA LEU A 286 66.23 -30.04 -39.25
C LEU A 286 66.86 -31.44 -39.28
N LYS A 287 67.85 -31.68 -38.42
CA LYS A 287 68.37 -33.01 -38.09
C LYS A 287 67.78 -33.42 -36.74
N ASP A 288 67.51 -34.72 -36.66
CA ASP A 288 66.76 -35.48 -35.64
C ASP A 288 67.00 -35.08 -34.18
#